data_AF-A0A9P4TA28-F1
#
_entry.id   AF-A0A9P4TA28-F1
#
_cell.length_a   1.000
_cell.length_b   1.000
_cell.length_c   1.000
_cell.angle_alpha   90.00
_cell.angle_beta   90.00
_cell.angle_gamma   90.00
#
_symmetry.space_group_name_H-M   'P 1'
#
loop_
_entity.id
_entity.type
_entity.pdbx_description
1 polymer ?
#
loop_
_entity_poly.entity_id
_entity_poly.type
_entity_poly.pdbx_seq_one_letter_code
_entity_poly.pdbx_strand_id
1 'polypeptide(L)'
;MTGPADLAKMMQSLKLDPDAAKMFAELKEQNERLAAKNTQLEDELIHLRKSTSMHTEMQARQREKIQELKEQLKDQETELDAAISAQEDYRIEVERLECLDVVDLEEANEAYKEQIKNLTTRIEELQRHIKDEEREADTEMGDYDEGERTVCPDWAAGGVCRYNDFCTKGKHPARGVEAKEAEMNQ
;
A
#
# COMPACT_ATOMS: atom_id res chain seq x y z
N MET A 1 43.56 22.91 -74.92
CA MET A 1 44.71 23.35 -74.10
C MET A 1 45.77 23.89 -75.05
N THR A 2 45.93 25.22 -75.15
CA THR A 2 47.04 25.83 -75.87
C THR A 2 48.22 25.92 -74.91
N GLY A 3 49.29 25.19 -75.23
CA GLY A 3 50.48 25.14 -74.39
C GLY A 3 51.25 26.47 -74.40
N PRO A 4 52.16 26.71 -73.46
CA PRO A 4 53.00 27.92 -73.43
C PRO A 4 53.77 28.16 -74.75
N ALA A 5 54.06 27.09 -75.51
CA ALA A 5 54.68 27.17 -76.83
C ALA A 5 53.76 27.76 -77.92
N ASP A 6 52.44 27.54 -77.84
CA ASP A 6 51.47 28.08 -78.81
C ASP A 6 51.21 29.57 -78.56
N LEU A 7 51.27 29.98 -77.29
CA LEU A 7 51.19 31.39 -76.90
C LEU A 7 52.41 32.17 -77.43
N ALA A 8 53.62 31.61 -77.28
CA ALA A 8 54.85 32.23 -77.76
C ALA A 8 54.85 32.45 -79.29
N LYS A 9 54.34 31.48 -80.07
CA LYS A 9 54.17 31.62 -81.53
C LYS A 9 53.12 32.68 -81.92
N MET A 10 52.02 32.77 -81.17
CA MET A 10 51.02 33.84 -81.40
C MET A 10 51.57 35.22 -81.07
N MET A 11 52.35 35.37 -79.99
CA MET A 11 52.93 36.65 -79.59
C MET A 11 54.05 37.14 -80.53
N GLN A 12 54.87 36.22 -81.06
CA GLN A 12 55.84 36.53 -82.12
C GLN A 12 55.16 37.01 -83.41
N SER A 13 54.00 36.44 -83.74
CA SER A 13 53.22 36.83 -84.92
C SER A 13 52.57 38.21 -84.79
N LEU A 14 52.42 38.71 -83.57
CA LEU A 14 51.77 40.00 -83.24
C LEU A 14 52.75 41.14 -82.92
N LYS A 15 54.08 40.91 -82.96
CA LYS A 15 55.13 41.88 -82.54
C LYS A 15 54.88 42.48 -81.14
N LEU A 16 54.35 41.68 -80.22
CA LEU A 16 54.12 42.14 -78.84
C LEU A 16 55.46 42.29 -78.10
N ASP A 17 55.60 43.40 -77.38
CA ASP A 17 56.76 43.71 -76.54
C ASP A 17 57.01 42.56 -75.53
N PRO A 18 58.26 42.06 -75.37
CA PRO A 18 58.59 41.01 -74.41
C PRO A 18 58.05 41.26 -72.99
N ASP A 19 58.00 42.51 -72.55
CA ASP A 19 57.48 42.89 -71.24
C ASP A 19 55.96 42.68 -71.14
N ALA A 20 55.22 42.89 -72.23
CA ALA A 20 53.79 42.59 -72.30
C ALA A 20 53.54 41.07 -72.22
N ALA A 21 54.37 40.25 -72.89
CA ALA A 21 54.30 38.79 -72.82
C ALA A 21 54.52 38.26 -71.41
N LYS A 22 55.47 38.84 -70.68
CA LYS A 22 55.73 38.50 -69.28
C LYS A 22 54.53 38.85 -68.38
N MET A 23 53.96 40.05 -68.52
CA MET A 23 52.76 40.45 -67.76
C MET A 23 51.56 39.54 -68.04
N PHE A 24 51.33 39.12 -69.29
CA PHE A 24 50.25 38.18 -69.61
C PHE A 24 50.46 36.80 -68.96
N ALA A 25 51.69 36.30 -68.90
CA ALA A 25 52.00 35.04 -68.24
C ALA A 25 51.76 35.12 -66.72
N GLU A 26 52.18 36.21 -66.08
CA GLU A 26 51.96 36.46 -64.65
C GLU A 26 50.47 36.59 -64.31
N LEU A 27 49.70 37.31 -65.13
CA LEU A 27 48.24 37.44 -64.97
C LEU A 27 47.52 36.09 -65.15
N LYS A 28 47.96 35.27 -66.11
CA LYS A 28 47.40 33.93 -66.32
C LYS A 28 47.66 33.05 -65.10
N GLU A 29 48.88 33.05 -64.58
CA GLU A 29 49.24 32.28 -63.39
C GLU A 29 48.46 32.75 -62.15
N GLN A 30 48.29 34.06 -61.97
CA GLN A 30 47.44 34.60 -60.90
C GLN A 30 46.00 34.14 -61.04
N ASN A 31 45.44 34.15 -62.26
CA ASN A 31 44.07 33.73 -62.49
C ASN A 31 43.86 32.23 -62.22
N GLU A 32 44.83 31.39 -62.59
CA GLU A 32 44.82 29.96 -62.28
C GLU A 32 44.90 29.71 -60.75
N ARG A 33 45.73 30.47 -60.03
CA ARG A 33 45.79 30.41 -58.55
C ARG A 33 44.49 30.86 -57.90
N LEU A 34 43.84 31.91 -58.42
CA LEU A 34 42.55 32.38 -57.92
C LEU A 34 41.45 31.34 -58.17
N ALA A 35 41.44 30.71 -59.34
CA ALA A 35 40.49 29.63 -59.65
C ALA A 35 40.65 28.45 -58.68
N ALA A 36 41.88 28.02 -58.40
CA ALA A 36 42.16 26.95 -57.43
C ALA A 36 41.72 27.33 -56.00
N LYS A 37 41.92 28.60 -55.60
CA LYS A 37 41.46 29.09 -54.29
C LYS A 37 39.93 29.13 -54.19
N ASN A 38 39.24 29.50 -55.27
CA ASN A 38 37.78 29.48 -55.31
C ASN A 38 37.24 28.05 -55.14
N THR A 39 37.80 27.07 -55.84
CA THR A 39 37.38 25.67 -55.68
C THR A 39 37.62 25.16 -54.26
N GLN A 40 38.75 25.52 -53.64
CA GLN A 40 39.03 25.14 -52.25
C GLN A 40 38.01 25.77 -51.28
N LEU A 41 37.69 27.05 -51.45
CA LEU A 41 36.71 27.74 -50.61
C LEU A 41 35.30 27.16 -50.79
N GLU A 42 34.94 26.73 -51.99
CA GLU A 42 33.68 26.03 -52.26
C GLU A 42 33.61 24.70 -51.50
N ASP A 43 34.68 23.90 -51.50
CA ASP A 43 34.76 22.64 -50.74
C ASP A 43 34.69 22.88 -49.22
N GLU A 44 35.40 23.89 -48.71
CA GLU A 44 35.35 24.29 -47.29
C GLU A 44 33.93 24.72 -46.89
N LEU A 45 33.23 25.48 -47.74
CA LEU A 45 31.83 25.88 -47.52
C LEU A 45 30.90 24.67 -47.46
N ILE A 46 31.09 23.67 -48.32
CA ILE A 46 30.30 22.43 -48.29
C ILE A 46 30.53 21.70 -46.96
N HIS A 47 31.78 21.56 -46.55
CA HIS A 47 32.12 20.90 -45.28
C HIS A 47 31.51 21.63 -44.07
N LEU A 48 31.66 22.96 -44.00
CA LEU A 48 31.10 23.76 -42.92
C LEU A 48 29.58 23.66 -42.86
N ARG A 49 28.88 23.70 -44.01
CA ARG A 49 27.43 23.49 -44.06
C ARG A 49 27.02 22.13 -43.48
N LYS A 50 27.77 21.08 -43.81
CA LYS A 50 27.53 19.73 -43.25
C LYS A 50 27.76 19.69 -41.75
N SER A 51 28.84 20.31 -41.26
CA SER A 51 29.11 20.41 -39.82
C SER A 51 28.00 21.16 -39.07
N THR A 52 27.53 22.28 -39.61
CA THR A 52 26.43 23.05 -39.03
C THR A 52 25.12 22.24 -38.99
N SER A 53 24.82 21.47 -40.05
CA SER A 53 23.66 20.57 -40.08
C SER A 53 23.72 19.54 -38.94
N MET A 54 24.86 18.85 -38.79
CA MET A 54 25.05 17.85 -37.73
C MET A 54 24.93 18.46 -36.34
N HIS A 55 25.51 19.65 -36.11
CA HIS A 55 25.39 20.33 -34.81
C HIS A 55 23.94 20.74 -34.51
N THR A 56 23.19 21.15 -35.52
CA THR A 56 21.77 21.51 -35.37
C THR A 56 20.94 20.29 -34.96
N GLU A 57 21.18 19.14 -35.62
CA GLU A 57 20.53 17.87 -35.26
C GLU A 57 20.92 17.41 -33.84
N MET A 58 22.20 17.51 -33.49
CA MET A 58 22.68 17.18 -32.16
C MET A 58 22.01 18.06 -31.09
N GLN A 59 21.88 19.36 -31.36
CA GLN A 59 21.22 20.29 -30.46
C GLN A 59 19.72 19.98 -30.31
N ALA A 60 19.04 19.56 -31.38
CA ALA A 60 17.65 19.12 -31.33
C ALA A 60 17.48 17.89 -30.42
N ARG A 61 18.31 16.86 -30.60
CA ARG A 61 18.29 15.65 -29.75
C ARG A 61 18.57 15.96 -28.28
N GLN A 62 19.50 16.88 -28.02
CA GLN A 62 19.77 17.32 -26.64
C GLN A 62 18.57 18.04 -26.01
N ARG A 63 17.84 18.86 -26.78
CA ARG A 63 16.61 19.52 -26.30
C ARG A 63 15.52 18.51 -25.98
N GLU A 64 15.31 17.53 -26.86
CA GLU A 64 14.37 16.43 -26.61
C GLU A 64 14.74 15.67 -25.33
N LYS A 65 16.03 15.34 -25.15
CA LYS A 65 16.46 14.61 -23.96
C LYS A 65 16.26 15.41 -22.67
N ILE A 66 16.51 16.71 -22.71
CA ILE A 66 16.24 17.61 -21.57
C ILE A 66 14.74 17.62 -21.25
N GLN A 67 13.87 17.59 -22.25
CA GLN A 67 12.43 17.58 -22.04
C GLN A 67 11.95 16.27 -21.42
N GLU A 68 12.41 15.12 -21.92
CA GLU A 68 12.13 13.81 -21.32
C GLU A 68 12.56 13.75 -19.85
N LEU A 69 13.77 14.22 -19.53
CA LEU A 69 14.29 14.20 -18.16
C LEU A 69 13.50 15.11 -17.21
N LYS A 70 13.00 16.25 -17.71
CA LYS A 70 12.12 17.12 -16.91
C LYS A 70 10.79 16.46 -16.60
N GLU A 71 10.24 15.68 -17.53
CA GLU A 71 8.98 14.98 -17.35
C GLU A 71 9.15 13.83 -16.34
N GLN A 72 10.22 13.06 -16.47
CA GLN A 72 10.58 12.02 -15.48
C GLN A 72 10.77 12.59 -14.07
N LEU A 73 11.42 13.76 -13.96
CA LEU A 73 11.63 14.41 -12.66
C LEU A 73 10.30 14.84 -12.04
N LYS A 74 9.37 15.36 -12.84
CA LYS A 74 8.04 15.74 -12.38
C LYS A 74 7.25 14.53 -11.86
N ASP A 75 7.30 13.41 -12.58
CA ASP A 75 6.62 12.18 -12.15
C ASP A 75 7.19 11.70 -10.80
N GLN A 76 8.52 11.70 -10.66
CA GLN A 76 9.19 11.35 -9.40
C GLN A 76 8.85 12.28 -8.24
N GLU A 77 8.72 13.58 -8.48
CA GLU A 77 8.25 14.55 -7.46
C GLU A 77 6.83 14.18 -6.99
N THR A 78 5.93 13.85 -7.91
CA THR A 78 4.56 13.47 -7.54
C THR A 78 4.48 12.14 -6.78
N GLU A 79 5.32 11.16 -7.14
CA GLU A 79 5.42 9.89 -6.41
C GLU A 79 5.95 10.11 -4.99
N LEU A 80 6.93 11.00 -4.82
CA LEU A 80 7.48 11.35 -3.51
C LEU A 80 6.44 12.03 -2.62
N ASP A 81 5.69 12.99 -3.15
CA ASP A 81 4.63 13.69 -2.41
C ASP A 81 3.52 12.72 -1.97
N ALA A 82 3.15 11.77 -2.83
CA ALA A 82 2.18 10.72 -2.50
C ALA A 82 2.71 9.79 -1.39
N ALA A 83 3.99 9.41 -1.45
CA ALA A 83 4.62 8.59 -0.43
C ALA A 83 4.71 9.30 0.94
N ILE A 84 5.03 10.59 0.95
CA ILE A 84 5.05 11.42 2.17
C ILE A 84 3.64 11.48 2.78
N SER A 85 2.61 11.68 1.95
CA SER A 85 1.23 11.73 2.41
C SER A 85 0.80 10.38 3.02
N ALA A 86 1.11 9.26 2.35
CA ALA A 86 0.82 7.94 2.87
C ALA A 86 1.55 7.64 4.19
N GLN A 87 2.80 8.10 4.32
CA GLN A 87 3.55 7.95 5.57
C GLN A 87 2.87 8.69 6.73
N GLU A 88 2.35 9.89 6.48
CA GLU A 88 1.61 10.66 7.48
C GLU A 88 0.34 9.94 7.91
N ASP A 89 -0.44 9.42 6.96
CA ASP A 89 -1.65 8.64 7.24
C ASP A 89 -1.34 7.42 8.12
N TYR A 90 -0.26 6.68 7.80
CA TYR A 90 0.16 5.56 8.63
C TYR A 90 0.62 5.98 10.03
N ARG A 91 1.29 7.14 10.17
CA ARG A 91 1.68 7.64 11.49
C ARG A 91 0.44 7.92 12.35
N ILE A 92 -0.56 8.58 11.78
CA ILE A 92 -1.83 8.87 12.46
C ILE A 92 -2.53 7.57 12.86
N GLU A 93 -2.54 6.56 11.99
CA GLU A 93 -3.18 5.28 12.29
C GLU A 93 -2.45 4.52 13.42
N VAL A 94 -1.12 4.55 13.46
CA VAL A 94 -0.35 3.99 14.57
C VAL A 94 -0.69 4.70 15.87
N GLU A 95 -0.70 6.03 15.89
CA GLU A 95 -1.07 6.82 17.07
C GLU A 95 -2.50 6.48 17.55
N ARG A 96 -3.45 6.29 16.62
CA ARG A 96 -4.83 5.89 16.93
C ARG A 96 -4.89 4.52 17.62
N LEU A 97 -4.21 3.53 17.04
CA LEU A 97 -4.19 2.17 17.57
C LEU A 97 -3.52 2.10 18.95
N GLU A 98 -2.43 2.85 19.15
CA GLU A 98 -1.72 2.93 20.42
C GLU A 98 -2.55 3.62 21.52
N CYS A 99 -3.26 4.70 21.19
CA CYS A 99 -3.92 5.52 22.20
C CYS A 99 -5.32 5.03 22.60
N LEU A 100 -6.13 4.57 21.65
CA LEU A 100 -7.55 4.29 21.92
C LEU A 100 -7.80 2.80 22.07
N ASP A 101 -7.36 2.00 21.09
CA ASP A 101 -7.81 0.61 21.05
C ASP A 101 -7.12 -0.24 22.13
N VAL A 102 -5.85 -0.02 22.44
CA VAL A 102 -5.17 -0.80 23.49
C VAL A 102 -5.62 -0.40 24.89
N VAL A 103 -5.69 0.90 25.19
CA VAL A 103 -6.04 1.40 26.53
C VAL A 103 -7.48 1.04 26.89
N ASP A 104 -8.43 1.27 25.98
CA ASP A 104 -9.84 0.96 26.23
C ASP A 104 -10.06 -0.56 26.42
N LEU A 105 -9.32 -1.39 25.66
CA LEU A 105 -9.38 -2.84 25.81
C LEU A 105 -8.75 -3.33 27.12
N GLU A 106 -7.66 -2.71 27.58
CA GLU A 106 -7.04 -3.01 28.86
C GLU A 106 -7.96 -2.65 30.03
N GLU A 107 -8.59 -1.46 29.99
CA GLU A 107 -9.57 -1.03 30.98
C GLU A 107 -10.79 -1.96 31.03
N ALA A 108 -11.33 -2.33 29.87
CA ALA A 108 -12.43 -3.29 29.78
C ALA A 108 -12.03 -4.65 30.36
N ASN A 109 -10.80 -5.12 30.11
CA ASN A 109 -10.30 -6.39 30.63
C ASN A 109 -10.21 -6.39 32.17
N GLU A 110 -9.68 -5.31 32.76
CA GLU A 110 -9.64 -5.16 34.21
C GLU A 110 -11.04 -5.10 34.84
N ALA A 111 -11.98 -4.39 34.22
CA ALA A 111 -13.37 -4.37 34.67
C ALA A 111 -14.00 -5.77 34.65
N TYR A 112 -13.78 -6.57 33.60
CA TYR A 112 -14.27 -7.95 33.55
C TYR A 112 -13.60 -8.87 34.59
N LYS A 113 -12.29 -8.72 34.83
CA LYS A 113 -11.60 -9.46 35.90
C LYS A 113 -12.21 -9.19 37.27
N GLU A 114 -12.55 -7.93 37.55
CA GLU A 114 -13.18 -7.54 38.80
C GLU A 114 -14.60 -8.08 38.93
N GLN A 115 -15.39 -8.04 37.86
CA GLN A 115 -16.72 -8.69 37.83
C GLN A 115 -16.63 -10.19 38.12
N ILE A 116 -15.67 -10.90 37.51
CA ILE A 116 -15.45 -12.32 37.77
C ILE A 116 -15.14 -12.57 39.25
N LYS A 117 -14.21 -11.81 39.85
CA LYS A 117 -13.87 -11.93 41.28
C LYS A 117 -15.09 -11.75 42.19
N ASN A 118 -15.91 -10.75 41.90
CA ASN A 118 -17.12 -10.46 42.67
C ASN A 118 -18.13 -11.60 42.56
N LEU A 119 -18.35 -12.13 41.36
CA LEU A 119 -19.24 -13.27 41.13
C LEU A 119 -18.71 -14.54 41.81
N THR A 120 -17.41 -14.82 41.75
CA THR A 120 -16.79 -15.95 42.44
C THR A 120 -17.01 -15.86 43.95
N THR A 121 -16.71 -14.71 44.56
CA THR A 121 -16.94 -14.48 45.99
C THR A 121 -18.40 -14.71 46.37
N ARG A 122 -19.33 -14.23 45.53
CA ARG A 122 -20.77 -14.41 45.78
C ARG A 122 -21.20 -15.87 45.72
N ILE A 123 -20.64 -16.65 44.79
CA ILE A 123 -20.89 -18.09 44.71
C ILE A 123 -20.39 -18.80 45.97
N GLU A 124 -19.19 -18.46 46.45
CA GLU A 124 -18.62 -19.05 47.67
C GLU A 124 -19.44 -18.71 48.93
N GLU A 125 -19.97 -17.50 49.03
CA GLU A 125 -20.90 -17.10 50.09
C GLU A 125 -22.19 -17.91 50.06
N LEU A 126 -22.81 -18.04 48.88
CA LEU A 126 -24.04 -18.81 48.71
C LEU A 126 -23.83 -20.29 49.03
N GLN A 127 -22.70 -20.87 48.63
CA GLN A 127 -22.34 -22.25 48.96
C GLN A 127 -22.14 -22.46 50.46
N ARG A 128 -21.58 -21.47 51.18
CA ARG A 128 -21.49 -21.51 52.64
C ARG A 128 -22.87 -21.46 53.28
N HIS A 129 -23.72 -20.55 52.82
CA HIS A 129 -25.09 -20.43 53.31
C HIS A 129 -25.88 -21.73 53.18
N ILE A 130 -25.82 -22.37 52.00
CA ILE A 130 -26.48 -23.67 51.77
C ILE A 130 -25.97 -24.73 52.76
N LYS A 131 -24.66 -24.82 52.98
CA LYS A 131 -24.08 -25.79 53.93
C LYS A 131 -24.51 -25.52 55.37
N ASP A 132 -24.67 -24.26 55.74
CA ASP A 132 -25.11 -23.88 57.09
C ASP A 132 -26.61 -24.21 57.25
N GLU A 133 -27.45 -23.92 56.26
CA GLU A 133 -28.87 -24.34 56.23
C GLU A 133 -29.04 -25.87 56.27
N GLU A 134 -28.21 -26.61 55.54
CA GLU A 134 -28.20 -28.09 55.58
C GLU A 134 -27.86 -28.60 56.98
N ARG A 135 -26.87 -28.00 57.66
CA ARG A 135 -26.52 -28.37 59.05
C ARG A 135 -27.63 -28.05 60.05
N GLU A 136 -28.30 -26.92 59.89
CA GLU A 136 -29.44 -26.54 60.75
C GLU A 136 -30.60 -27.52 60.57
N ALA A 137 -30.91 -27.91 59.34
CA ALA A 137 -31.94 -28.91 59.04
C ALA A 137 -31.60 -30.31 59.60
N ASP A 138 -30.32 -30.74 59.49
CA ASP A 138 -29.86 -32.01 60.07
C ASP A 138 -29.92 -32.00 61.62
N THR A 139 -29.75 -30.83 62.24
CA THR A 139 -29.85 -30.67 63.69
C THR A 139 -31.31 -30.67 64.17
N GLU A 140 -32.24 -30.11 63.39
CA GLU A 140 -33.69 -30.15 63.70
C GLU A 140 -34.31 -31.54 63.53
N MET A 141 -33.73 -32.44 62.74
CA MET A 141 -34.26 -33.80 62.51
C MET A 141 -33.79 -34.85 63.55
N GLY A 142 -32.90 -34.47 64.47
CA GLY A 142 -32.22 -35.36 65.42
C GLY A 142 -33.04 -35.86 66.62
N ASP A 143 -34.28 -35.42 66.80
CA ASP A 143 -35.12 -35.75 67.98
C ASP A 143 -36.43 -36.50 67.64
N TYR A 144 -36.49 -37.22 66.52
CA TYR A 144 -37.59 -38.17 66.28
C TYR A 144 -37.25 -39.55 66.87
N ASP A 145 -37.69 -39.76 68.11
CA ASP A 145 -37.73 -41.06 68.81
C ASP A 145 -38.21 -42.20 67.88
N GLU A 146 -37.41 -43.25 67.77
CA GLU A 146 -37.81 -44.55 67.21
C GLU A 146 -38.85 -45.21 68.13
N GLY A 147 -40.11 -44.80 68.03
CA GLY A 147 -41.22 -45.32 68.81
C GLY A 147 -42.40 -45.75 67.94
N GLU A 148 -42.76 -47.03 68.05
CA GLU A 148 -44.00 -47.65 67.56
C GLU A 148 -44.07 -48.06 66.08
N ARG A 149 -43.35 -49.14 65.80
CA ARG A 149 -43.68 -50.09 64.74
C ARG A 149 -44.97 -50.85 65.14
N THR A 150 -46.15 -50.26 64.92
CA THR A 150 -47.44 -50.99 65.09
C THR A 150 -47.64 -51.98 63.95
N VAL A 151 -47.40 -53.26 64.24
CA VAL A 151 -47.87 -54.38 63.43
C VAL A 151 -49.37 -54.52 63.67
N CYS A 152 -50.18 -54.27 62.64
CA CYS A 152 -51.62 -54.52 62.67
C CYS A 152 -51.91 -55.94 62.16
N PRO A 153 -52.58 -56.81 62.94
CA PRO A 153 -52.97 -58.14 62.48
C PRO A 153 -54.29 -58.07 61.70
N ASP A 154 -54.28 -58.56 60.45
CA ASP A 154 -55.37 -59.19 59.68
C ASP A 154 -56.76 -58.48 59.64
N TRP A 155 -57.41 -58.14 58.51
CA TRP A 155 -57.44 -58.76 57.18
C TRP A 155 -58.14 -57.84 56.15
N ALA A 156 -57.76 -58.03 54.89
CA ALA A 156 -58.63 -58.18 53.72
C ALA A 156 -60.03 -57.52 53.73
N ALA A 157 -60.10 -56.27 53.25
CA ALA A 157 -61.15 -55.78 52.35
C ALA A 157 -60.70 -54.41 51.84
N GLY A 158 -60.84 -54.17 50.53
CA GLY A 158 -60.33 -52.97 49.88
C GLY A 158 -60.93 -51.65 50.41
N GLY A 159 -60.04 -50.66 50.59
CA GLY A 159 -60.33 -49.23 50.70
C GLY A 159 -60.56 -48.72 52.13
N VAL A 160 -60.20 -47.51 52.56
CA VAL A 160 -59.43 -46.34 52.07
C VAL A 160 -59.20 -45.49 53.35
N CYS A 161 -58.02 -44.94 53.63
CA CYS A 161 -57.89 -43.51 54.03
C CYS A 161 -56.44 -43.05 54.24
N ARG A 162 -56.27 -41.76 53.96
CA ARG A 162 -55.05 -40.95 53.89
C ARG A 162 -54.56 -40.54 55.27
N TYR A 163 -53.24 -40.45 55.41
CA TYR A 163 -52.59 -39.30 56.06
C TYR A 163 -51.38 -38.93 55.19
N ASN A 164 -51.37 -37.67 54.73
CA ASN A 164 -50.43 -37.03 53.78
C ASN A 164 -50.53 -37.46 52.30
N ASP A 165 -51.55 -36.92 51.62
CA ASP A 165 -51.58 -36.77 50.17
C ASP A 165 -50.34 -36.00 49.67
N PHE A 166 -49.42 -36.70 49.02
CA PHE A 166 -48.54 -36.12 48.01
C PHE A 166 -49.41 -35.68 46.83
N CYS A 167 -49.55 -34.37 46.64
CA CYS A 167 -50.29 -33.79 45.51
C CYS A 167 -49.47 -32.66 44.87
N THR A 168 -48.24 -32.95 44.43
CA THR A 168 -47.54 -32.07 43.47
C THR A 168 -48.02 -32.41 42.06
N LYS A 169 -48.98 -31.64 41.56
CA LYS A 169 -49.22 -31.54 40.12
C LYS A 169 -47.91 -31.12 39.46
N GLY A 170 -47.32 -32.03 38.70
CA GLY A 170 -46.19 -31.75 37.84
C GLY A 170 -46.52 -30.63 36.86
N LYS A 171 -45.80 -29.53 36.99
CA LYS A 171 -45.49 -28.64 35.88
C LYS A 171 -43.98 -28.66 35.73
N HIS A 172 -43.50 -29.41 34.75
CA HIS A 172 -42.19 -29.18 34.16
C HIS A 172 -42.23 -27.83 33.44
N PRO A 173 -41.37 -26.85 33.74
CA PRO A 173 -40.94 -25.91 32.71
C PRO A 173 -39.86 -26.62 31.91
N ALA A 174 -40.20 -26.97 30.67
CA ALA A 174 -39.24 -27.41 29.68
C ALA A 174 -38.16 -26.32 29.49
N ARG A 175 -36.90 -26.74 29.53
CA ARG A 175 -35.78 -26.04 28.89
C ARG A 175 -36.13 -25.79 27.42
N GLY A 176 -35.84 -24.58 26.95
CA GLY A 176 -35.99 -24.20 25.56
C GLY A 176 -35.57 -22.76 25.32
N VAL A 177 -34.29 -22.47 25.59
CA VAL A 177 -33.61 -21.29 25.05
C VAL A 177 -33.25 -21.63 23.62
N GLU A 178 -33.94 -21.04 22.64
CA GLU A 178 -33.43 -20.89 21.29
C GLU A 178 -33.62 -19.44 20.85
N ALA A 179 -32.54 -18.67 21.01
CA ALA A 179 -32.29 -17.50 20.19
C ALA A 179 -31.74 -18.00 18.85
N LYS A 180 -32.27 -17.47 17.74
CA LYS A 180 -31.50 -17.14 16.53
C LYS A 180 -32.32 -16.27 15.60
N GLU A 181 -31.97 -14.98 15.61
CA GLU A 181 -32.19 -14.04 14.52
C GLU A 181 -31.34 -14.47 13.30
N ALA A 182 -32.01 -14.57 12.17
CA ALA A 182 -31.48 -14.59 10.80
C ALA A 182 -32.72 -14.26 9.93
N GLU A 183 -32.77 -13.36 8.96
CA GLU A 183 -31.76 -12.75 8.10
C GLU A 183 -32.29 -11.35 7.71
N MET A 184 -31.41 -10.35 7.73
CA MET A 184 -31.61 -9.07 7.05
C MET A 184 -30.64 -9.06 5.86
N ASN A 185 -31.18 -9.37 4.69
CA ASN A 185 -30.57 -9.11 3.39
C ASN A 185 -31.68 -8.96 2.35
N GLN A 186 -32.06 -7.71 2.09
CA GLN A 186 -32.57 -7.21 0.80
C GLN A 186 -32.58 -5.68 0.81
#